data_AF-A0A967HQ22-F1
#
_entry.id   AF-A0A967HQ22-F1
#
_cell.length_a   1.000
_cell.length_b   1.000
_cell.length_c   1.000
_cell.angle_alpha   90.00
_cell.angle_beta   90.00
_cell.angle_gamma   90.00
#
_symmetry.space_group_name_H-M   'P 1'
#
loop_
_entity.id
_entity.type
_entity.pdbx_description
1 polymer ?
#
loop_
_entity_poly.entity_id
_entity_poly.type
_entity_poly.pdbx_seq_one_letter_code
_entity_poly.pdbx_strand_id
1 'polypeptide(L)' 'RGIPLIVDATFATPINFRPLEHGADVVVHSATKYLGGHSDIIAGAVAGPVDVVEEVRTRLKS' A
#
# COMPACT_ATOMS: atom_id res chain seq x y z
N ARG A 1 -2.31 11.47 18.85
CA ARG A 1 -3.22 10.42 18.35
C ARG A 1 -4.28 11.11 17.49
N GLY A 2 -4.62 10.57 16.32
CA GLY A 2 -5.55 11.22 15.38
C GLY A 2 -4.91 11.79 14.09
N ILE A 3 -3.63 11.51 13.84
CA ILE A 3 -2.97 11.80 12.56
C ILE A 3 -2.85 10.47 11.82
N PRO A 4 -3.35 10.36 10.57
CA PRO A 4 -3.20 9.13 9.79
C PRO A 4 -1.72 8.80 9.56
N LEU A 5 -1.34 7.55 9.81
CA LEU A 5 -0.03 7.00 9.51
C LEU A 5 -0.09 6.16 8.23
N ILE A 6 0.62 6.63 7.21
CA ILE A 6 0.80 5.91 5.95
C ILE A 6 2.23 5.38 5.89
N VAL A 7 2.42 4.10 5.58
CA VAL A 7 3.73 3.47 5.45
C VAL A 7 3.95 3.00 4.01
N ASP A 8 5.02 3.49 3.37
CA ASP A 8 5.55 2.85 2.16
C ASP A 8 6.39 1.64 2.56
N ALA A 9 5.84 0.44 2.33
CA ALA A 9 6.46 -0.83 2.68
C ALA A 9 7.09 -1.53 1.46
N THR A 10 7.43 -0.79 0.41
CA THR A 10 7.96 -1.35 -0.84
C THR A 10 9.14 -2.29 -0.62
N PHE A 11 10.14 -1.89 0.17
CA PHE A 11 11.32 -2.73 0.44
C PHE A 11 11.06 -3.86 1.42
N ALA A 12 10.20 -3.62 2.40
CA ALA A 12 9.88 -4.63 3.40
C ALA A 12 9.12 -5.80 2.77
N THR A 13 8.24 -5.53 1.80
CA THR A 13 7.26 -6.48 1.23
C THR A 13 6.22 -6.92 2.26
N PRO A 14 5.00 -7.29 1.84
CA PRO A 14 3.98 -7.80 2.76
C PRO A 14 4.33 -9.16 3.38
N ILE A 15 5.36 -9.84 2.86
CA ILE A 15 5.86 -11.12 3.38
C ILE A 15 6.73 -10.90 4.63
N ASN A 16 7.62 -9.91 4.63
CA ASN A 16 8.57 -9.75 5.74
C ASN A 16 8.05 -8.85 6.85
N PHE A 17 7.15 -7.91 6.55
CA PHE A 17 6.60 -7.01 7.55
C PHE A 17 5.21 -6.51 7.15
N ARG A 18 4.27 -6.50 8.11
CA ARG A 18 2.89 -6.08 7.89
C ARG A 18 2.57 -4.85 8.75
N PRO A 19 2.89 -3.62 8.30
CA PRO A 19 2.74 -2.41 9.12
C PRO A 19 1.33 -2.18 9.68
N LEU A 20 0.28 -2.66 8.98
CA LEU A 20 -1.11 -2.59 9.45
C LEU A 20 -1.30 -3.28 10.82
N GLU A 21 -0.51 -4.31 11.12
CA GLU A 21 -0.56 -5.01 12.41
C GLU A 21 0.19 -4.28 13.52
N HIS A 22 0.95 -3.24 13.15
CA HIS A 22 1.76 -2.42 14.05
C HIS A 22 1.22 -0.99 14.18
N GLY A 23 -0.02 -0.74 13.73
CA GLY A 23 -0.71 0.53 13.91
C GLY A 23 -0.56 1.53 12.77
N ALA A 24 -0.09 1.11 11.60
CA ALA A 24 -0.26 1.90 10.39
C ALA A 24 -1.73 1.87 9.94
N ASP A 25 -2.25 2.99 9.46
CA ASP A 25 -3.63 3.10 8.96
C ASP A 25 -3.71 2.67 7.48
N VAL A 26 -2.67 2.97 6.71
CA VAL A 26 -2.57 2.61 5.29
C VAL A 26 -1.15 2.17 4.96
N VAL A 27 -1.03 1.16 4.10
CA VAL A 27 0.23 0.71 3.52
C VAL A 27 0.19 0.89 2.01
N VAL A 28 1.28 1.39 1.44
CA VAL A 28 1.47 1.48 -0.01
C VAL A 28 2.69 0.70 -0.44
N HIS A 29 2.64 0.16 -1.65
CA HIS A 29 3.77 -0.49 -2.31
C HIS A 29 3.90 0.00 -3.74
N SER A 30 5.13 0.23 -4.18
CA SER A 30 5.47 0.19 -5.59
C SER A 30 5.54 -1.27 -6.03
N ALA A 31 4.47 -1.72 -6.67
CA ALA A 31 4.38 -3.09 -7.19
C ALA A 31 5.35 -3.33 -8.36
N THR A 32 5.85 -2.28 -9.01
CA THR A 32 6.98 -2.36 -9.98
C THR A 32 8.19 -3.11 -9.47
N LYS A 33 8.48 -3.05 -8.15
CA LYS A 33 9.71 -3.57 -7.56
C LYS A 33 9.56 -5.06 -7.22
N TYR A 34 9.77 -5.44 -5.97
CA TYR A 34 9.79 -6.85 -5.55
C TYR A 34 8.48 -7.61 -5.80
N LEU A 35 7.33 -6.94 -5.81
CA LEU A 35 6.03 -7.59 -6.08
C LEU A 35 5.87 -7.99 -7.55
N GLY A 36 6.29 -7.12 -8.47
CA GLY A 36 6.30 -7.38 -9.90
C GLY A 36 7.47 -8.26 -10.31
N GLY A 37 8.64 -8.03 -9.70
CA GLY A 37 9.83 -8.90 -9.74
C GLY A 37 10.57 -8.97 -11.08
N HIS A 38 9.93 -8.59 -12.18
CA HIS A 38 10.41 -8.86 -13.53
C HIS A 38 10.75 -7.60 -14.33
N SER A 39 10.64 -6.41 -13.73
CA SER A 39 10.98 -5.12 -14.37
C SER A 39 10.22 -4.84 -15.68
N ASP A 40 9.08 -5.48 -15.88
CA ASP A 40 8.24 -5.42 -17.08
C ASP A 40 6.87 -4.76 -16.84
N ILE A 41 6.54 -4.46 -15.57
CA ILE A 41 5.30 -3.80 -15.18
C ILE A 41 5.55 -2.53 -14.36
N ILE A 42 4.71 -1.53 -14.56
CA ILE A 42 4.59 -0.37 -13.66
C ILE A 42 3.25 -0.45 -12.96
N ALA A 43 3.27 -0.57 -11.63
CA ALA A 43 2.06 -0.69 -10.83
C ALA A 43 2.29 -0.19 -9.39
N GLY A 44 1.19 0.21 -8.75
CA GLY A 44 1.13 0.54 -7.33
C GLY A 44 0.06 -0.31 -6.63
N ALA A 45 0.22 -0.51 -5.33
CA ALA A 45 -0.77 -1.17 -4.48
C ALA A 45 -1.00 -0.33 -3.22
N VAL A 46 -2.24 -0.30 -2.75
CA VAL A 46 -2.68 0.31 -1.49
C VAL A 46 -3.44 -0.73 -0.68
N ALA A 47 -3.20 -0.78 0.64
CA ALA A 47 -3.87 -1.66 1.57
C ALA A 47 -4.24 -0.89 2.84
N GLY A 48 -5.43 -1.14 3.37
CA GLY A 48 -5.98 -0.47 4.53
C GLY A 48 -7.45 -0.83 4.71
N PRO A 49 -8.19 -0.10 5.57
CA PRO A 49 -9.63 -0.24 5.71
C PRO A 49 -10.40 -0.12 4.38
N VAL A 50 -11.50 -0.88 4.26
CA VAL A 50 -12.29 -0.97 3.01
C VAL A 50 -12.80 0.39 2.53
N ASP A 51 -13.29 1.21 3.44
CA ASP A 51 -13.78 2.56 3.16
C ASP A 51 -12.68 3.45 2.58
N VAL A 52 -11.47 3.40 3.16
CA VAL A 52 -10.31 4.14 2.66
C VAL A 52 -9.88 3.65 1.28
N VAL A 53 -9.82 2.33 1.07
CA VAL A 53 -9.43 1.75 -0.23
C VAL A 53 -10.45 2.07 -1.33
N GLU A 54 -11.76 2.01 -1.04
CA GLU A 54 -12.80 2.38 -2.01
C GLU A 54 -12.81 3.89 -2.32
N GLU A 55 -12.49 4.75 -1.35
CA GLU A 55 -12.31 6.18 -1.61
C GLU A 55 -11.13 6.42 -2.56
N VAL A 56 -9.97 5.80 -2.30
CA VAL A 56 -8.80 5.88 -3.19
C VAL A 56 -9.16 5.39 -4.59
N ARG A 57 -9.85 4.25 -4.69
CA ARG A 57 -10.30 3.68 -5.96
C ARG A 57 -11.25 4.62 -6.71
N THR A 58 -12.15 5.30 -6.01
CA THR A 58 -13.07 6.27 -6.60
C THR A 58 -12.31 7.46 -7.17
N ARG A 59 -11.35 8.01 -6.42
CA ARG A 59 -10.52 9.16 -6.83
C ARG A 59 -9.54 8.84 -7.98
N LEU A 60 -9.11 7.59 -8.12
CA LEU A 60 -8.25 7.17 -9.24
C LEU A 60 -9.01 6.91 -10.54
N LYS A 61 -10.34 6.79 -10.49
CA LYS A 61 -11.21 6.58 -11.66
C LYS A 61 -11.81 7.86 -12.23
N SER A 62 -11.79 8.95 -11.48
CA SER A 62 -12.18 10.30 -11.92
C SER A 62 -11.06 10.99 -12.66
#